data_AF-A0A670J616-F1
#
_entry.id   AF-A0A670J616-F1
#
_cell.length_a   1.000
_cell.length_b   1.000
_cell.length_c   1.000
_cell.angle_alpha   90.00
_cell.angle_beta   90.00
_cell.angle_gamma   90.00
#
_symmetry.space_group_name_H-M   'P 1'
#
loop_
_entity.id
_entity.type
_entity.pdbx_description
1 polymer ?
#
loop_
_entity_poly.entity_id
_entity_poly.type
_entity_poly.pdbx_seq_one_letter_code
_entity_poly.pdbx_strand_id
1 'polypeptide(L)'
;MATITELKAVLTDTLEKRGTLGQIKARIRAEVFNALDDQSEPRPSLSHENLLINELIREYLEFNKYKYASSVLTAESGQPEVPLDREFLVNELNIVEDPNSRSVPLLYGIINQLLHGNEEKVCNTFPRAPSLQVSNQPTKGVKWAPLRSQDA
;
A
#
# COMPACT_ATOMS: atom_id res chain seq x y z
N MET A 1 -30.17 33.39 -2.86
CA MET A 1 -28.89 33.63 -2.16
C MET A 1 -28.21 32.28 -2.05
N ALA A 2 -26.94 32.15 -2.46
CA ALA A 2 -26.23 30.87 -2.32
C ALA A 2 -26.11 30.51 -0.84
N THR A 3 -26.52 29.30 -0.48
CA THR A 3 -26.45 28.84 0.91
C THR A 3 -25.00 28.48 1.27
N ILE A 4 -24.63 28.63 2.55
CA ILE A 4 -23.29 28.29 3.06
C ILE A 4 -22.91 26.83 2.71
N THR A 5 -23.91 25.94 2.65
CA THR A 5 -23.80 24.54 2.25
C THR A 5 -23.42 24.36 0.78
N GLU A 6 -24.01 25.13 -0.14
CA GLU A 6 -23.67 25.08 -1.56
C GLU A 6 -22.25 25.61 -1.80
N LEU A 7 -21.88 26.69 -1.12
CA LEU A 7 -20.52 27.23 -1.18
C LEU A 7 -19.49 26.22 -0.66
N LYS A 8 -19.78 25.53 0.45
CA LYS A 8 -18.94 24.45 0.97
C LYS A 8 -18.79 23.32 -0.06
N ALA A 9 -19.89 22.88 -0.67
CA ALA A 9 -19.90 21.80 -1.65
C ALA A 9 -19.05 22.13 -2.89
N VAL A 10 -19.22 23.33 -3.45
CA VAL A 10 -18.46 23.81 -4.61
C VAL A 10 -16.97 23.93 -4.27
N LEU A 11 -16.64 24.43 -3.07
CA LEU A 11 -15.25 24.54 -2.62
C LEU A 11 -14.61 23.14 -2.46
N THR A 12 -15.32 22.18 -1.85
CA THR A 12 -14.81 20.81 -1.74
C THR A 12 -14.60 20.16 -3.11
N ASP A 13 -15.56 20.26 -4.03
CA ASP A 13 -15.44 19.71 -5.39
C ASP A 13 -14.27 20.35 -6.16
N THR A 14 -14.07 21.66 -6.00
CA THR A 14 -12.95 22.38 -6.61
C THR A 14 -11.60 21.92 -6.05
N LEU A 15 -11.49 21.75 -4.73
CA LEU A 15 -10.26 21.28 -4.07
C LEU A 15 -9.99 19.79 -4.34
N GLU A 16 -11.02 18.98 -4.54
CA GLU A 16 -10.89 17.58 -4.96
C GLU A 16 -10.39 17.47 -6.40
N LYS A 17 -11.00 18.22 -7.33
CA LYS A 17 -10.56 18.27 -8.74
C LYS A 17 -9.12 18.76 -8.92
N ARG A 18 -8.68 19.68 -8.05
CA ARG A 18 -7.29 20.17 -8.03
C ARG A 18 -6.33 19.22 -7.30
N GLY A 19 -6.82 18.19 -6.62
CA GLY A 19 -6.02 17.25 -5.82
C GLY A 19 -5.52 17.80 -4.49
N THR A 20 -5.72 19.09 -4.20
CA THR A 20 -5.28 19.74 -2.97
C THR A 20 -6.02 19.22 -1.74
N LEU A 21 -7.30 18.86 -1.86
CA LEU A 21 -8.02 18.25 -0.74
C LEU A 21 -7.45 16.87 -0.39
N GLY A 22 -7.02 16.11 -1.39
CA GLY A 22 -6.33 14.83 -1.20
C GLY A 22 -5.01 15.00 -0.45
N GLN A 23 -4.20 16.00 -0.84
CA GLN A 23 -2.95 16.34 -0.17
C GLN A 23 -3.15 16.73 1.30
N ILE A 24 -4.15 17.57 1.58
CA ILE A 24 -4.47 18.00 2.94
C ILE A 24 -4.95 16.80 3.78
N LYS A 25 -5.85 15.95 3.24
CA LYS A 25 -6.32 14.73 3.91
C LYS A 25 -5.17 13.76 4.20
N ALA A 26 -4.24 13.56 3.25
CA ALA A 26 -3.08 12.71 3.44
C ALA A 26 -2.14 13.25 4.52
N ARG A 27 -1.86 14.56 4.52
CA ARG A 27 -1.05 15.20 5.55
C ARG A 27 -1.69 15.11 6.94
N ILE A 28 -3.00 15.31 7.03
CA ILE A 28 -3.74 15.12 8.28
C ILE A 28 -3.62 13.67 8.75
N ARG A 29 -3.79 12.69 7.85
CA ARG A 29 -3.60 11.27 8.20
C ARG A 29 -2.19 10.99 8.72
N ALA A 30 -1.16 11.51 8.05
CA ALA A 30 0.22 11.36 8.48
C ALA A 30 0.48 12.02 9.85
N GLU A 31 -0.02 13.23 10.09
CA GLU A 31 0.16 13.91 11.38
C GLU A 31 -0.64 13.27 12.50
N VAL A 32 -1.87 12.82 12.23
CA VAL A 32 -2.67 12.07 13.20
C VAL A 32 -1.99 10.74 13.52
N PHE A 33 -1.43 10.06 12.52
CA PHE A 33 -0.68 8.84 12.74
C PHE A 33 0.57 9.12 13.58
N ASN A 34 1.39 10.11 13.22
CA ASN A 34 2.56 10.54 14.01
C ASN A 34 2.20 10.92 15.47
N ALA A 35 1.06 11.58 15.68
CA ALA A 35 0.62 12.00 17.01
C ALA A 35 0.04 10.84 17.85
N LEU A 36 -0.46 9.79 17.18
CA LEU A 36 -0.92 8.55 17.81
C LEU A 36 0.19 7.49 17.90
N ASP A 37 1.32 7.69 17.20
CA ASP A 37 2.45 6.77 17.14
C ASP A 37 3.17 6.78 18.49
N ASP A 38 2.76 5.86 19.36
CA ASP A 38 3.52 5.47 20.54
C ASP A 38 4.85 4.92 20.00
N GLN A 39 5.94 5.70 20.12
CA GLN A 39 7.31 5.38 19.64
C GLN A 39 7.88 4.04 20.18
N SER A 40 7.08 3.26 20.91
CA SER A 40 7.38 1.95 21.46
C SER A 40 6.99 0.77 20.56
N GLU A 41 6.18 0.95 19.51
CA GLU A 41 5.97 -0.14 18.53
C GLU A 41 7.08 -0.11 17.47
N PRO A 42 8.01 -1.09 17.46
CA PRO A 42 9.04 -1.13 16.44
C PRO A 42 8.34 -1.27 15.08
N ARG A 43 8.64 -0.34 14.15
CA ARG A 43 8.18 -0.45 12.76
C ARG A 43 8.37 -1.90 12.31
N PRO A 44 7.34 -2.56 11.76
CA PRO A 44 7.46 -3.94 11.34
C PRO A 44 8.68 -4.04 10.42
N SER A 45 9.63 -4.90 10.78
CA SER A 45 10.87 -5.08 10.03
C SER A 45 10.50 -5.41 8.58
N LEU A 46 10.88 -4.55 7.65
CA LEU A 46 10.69 -4.78 6.21
C LEU A 46 11.41 -6.09 5.85
N SER A 47 10.64 -7.15 5.65
CA SER A 47 11.18 -8.40 5.09
C SER A 47 11.60 -8.15 3.65
N HIS A 48 12.53 -8.97 3.17
CA HIS A 48 12.98 -8.96 1.78
C HIS A 48 11.80 -9.04 0.80
N GLU A 49 10.86 -9.94 1.07
CA GLU A 49 9.64 -10.10 0.27
C GLU A 49 8.76 -8.83 0.27
N ASN A 50 8.56 -8.21 1.44
CA ASN A 50 7.76 -6.99 1.54
C ASN A 50 8.41 -5.83 0.79
N LEU A 51 9.74 -5.74 0.82
CA LEU A 51 10.48 -4.74 0.08
C LEU A 51 10.31 -4.93 -1.44
N LEU A 52 10.42 -6.17 -1.95
CA LEU A 52 10.15 -6.45 -3.36
C LEU A 52 8.69 -6.12 -3.75
N ILE A 53 7.72 -6.52 -2.91
CA ILE A 53 6.30 -6.23 -3.15
C ILE A 53 6.06 -4.72 -3.19
N ASN A 54 6.60 -3.98 -2.23
CA ASN A 54 6.40 -2.54 -2.16
C ASN A 54 7.06 -1.81 -3.34
N GLU A 55 8.20 -2.27 -3.84
CA GLU A 55 8.82 -1.73 -5.06
C GLU A 55 7.97 -2.01 -6.30
N LEU A 56 7.41 -3.22 -6.45
CA LEU A 56 6.48 -3.53 -7.54
C LEU A 56 5.23 -2.64 -7.49
N ILE A 57 4.69 -2.39 -6.29
CA ILE A 57 3.56 -1.48 -6.09
C ILE A 57 3.98 -0.05 -6.41
N ARG A 58 5.14 0.42 -5.93
CA ARG A 58 5.67 1.75 -6.19
C ARG A 58 5.81 2.00 -7.70
N GLU A 59 6.39 1.07 -8.44
CA GLU A 59 6.53 1.12 -9.90
C GLU A 59 5.16 1.22 -10.60
N TYR A 60 4.21 0.40 -10.17
CA TYR A 60 2.83 0.44 -10.68
C TYR A 60 2.15 1.79 -10.44
N LEU A 61 2.27 2.33 -9.21
CA LEU A 61 1.68 3.62 -8.84
C LEU A 61 2.31 4.76 -9.63
N GLU A 62 3.63 4.72 -9.85
CA GLU A 62 4.35 5.74 -10.61
C GLU A 62 3.99 5.74 -12.10
N PHE A 63 3.86 4.56 -12.70
CA PHE A 63 3.41 4.40 -14.07
C PHE A 63 2.00 4.95 -14.28
N ASN A 64 1.07 4.63 -13.36
CA ASN A 64 -0.32 5.11 -13.39
C ASN A 64 -0.50 6.55 -12.86
N LYS A 65 0.59 7.26 -12.55
CA LYS A 65 0.61 8.65 -12.06
C LYS A 65 -0.11 8.87 -10.71
N TYR A 66 -0.17 7.85 -9.87
CA TYR A 66 -0.69 7.91 -8.50
C TYR A 66 0.34 8.43 -7.50
N LYS A 67 0.87 9.64 -7.75
CA LYS A 67 1.98 10.24 -6.99
C LYS A 67 1.73 10.32 -5.48
N TYR A 68 0.50 10.67 -5.09
CA TYR A 68 0.14 10.82 -3.68
C TYR A 68 0.10 9.48 -2.95
N ALA A 69 -0.40 8.42 -3.60
CA ALA A 69 -0.42 7.08 -3.01
C ALA A 69 1.00 6.53 -2.84
N SER A 70 1.88 6.76 -3.82
CA SER A 70 3.29 6.34 -3.74
C SER A 70 4.04 7.03 -2.59
N SER A 71 3.77 8.33 -2.36
CA SER A 71 4.33 9.08 -1.23
C SER A 71 3.87 8.54 0.12
N VAL A 72 2.58 8.24 0.27
CA VAL A 72 2.04 7.64 1.50
C VAL A 72 2.62 6.25 1.73
N LEU A 73 2.66 5.40 0.69
CA LEU A 73 3.25 4.05 0.78
C LEU A 73 4.70 4.10 1.26
N THR A 74 5.50 5.03 0.74
CA THR A 74 6.91 5.18 1.14
C THR A 74 7.04 5.61 2.60
N ALA A 75 6.21 6.56 3.04
CA ALA A 75 6.20 7.01 4.43
C ALA A 75 5.74 5.92 5.41
N GLU A 76 4.72 5.12 5.04
CA GLU A 76 4.14 4.08 5.88
C GLU A 76 5.01 2.81 5.95
N SER A 77 5.57 2.38 4.82
CA SER A 77 6.35 1.14 4.76
C SER A 77 7.77 1.29 5.33
N GLY A 78 8.28 2.51 5.46
CA GLY A 78 9.67 2.76 5.87
C GLY A 78 10.69 2.32 4.82
N GLN A 79 10.27 2.11 3.57
CA GLN A 79 11.15 1.73 2.48
C GLN A 79 12.01 2.92 2.03
N PRO A 80 13.20 2.69 1.44
CA PRO A 80 14.07 3.77 0.96
C PRO A 80 13.36 4.70 -0.02
N GLU A 81 13.63 6.00 0.04
CA GLU A 81 13.07 6.97 -0.93
C GLU A 81 13.59 6.74 -2.35
N VAL A 82 14.80 6.18 -2.47
CA VAL A 82 15.39 5.80 -3.74
C VAL A 82 14.77 4.48 -4.19
N PRO A 83 14.15 4.43 -5.38
CA PRO A 83 13.61 3.19 -5.93
C PRO A 83 14.74 2.19 -6.22
N LEU A 84 14.43 0.90 -6.11
CA LEU A 84 15.39 -0.15 -6.48
C LEU A 84 15.58 -0.22 -7.99
N ASP A 85 16.76 -0.67 -8.40
CA ASP A 85 17.06 -0.89 -9.80
C ASP A 85 16.15 -1.99 -10.36
N ARG A 86 15.57 -1.71 -11.53
CA ARG A 86 14.69 -2.64 -12.22
C ARG A 86 15.39 -3.96 -12.56
N GLU A 87 16.67 -3.90 -12.95
CA GLU A 87 17.48 -5.10 -13.21
C GLU A 87 17.63 -5.98 -11.97
N PHE A 88 17.74 -5.37 -10.78
CA PHE A 88 17.77 -6.09 -9.52
C PHE A 88 16.43 -6.81 -9.26
N LEU A 89 15.29 -6.12 -9.44
CA LEU A 89 13.96 -6.73 -9.27
C LEU A 89 13.72 -7.90 -10.23
N VAL A 90 14.13 -7.75 -11.49
CA VAL A 90 14.01 -8.79 -12.52
C VAL A 90 14.82 -10.04 -12.14
N ASN A 91 16.05 -9.85 -11.69
CA ASN A 91 16.93 -10.95 -11.28
C ASN A 91 16.40 -11.64 -10.02
N GLU A 92 15.95 -10.87 -9.03
CA GLU A 92 15.47 -11.39 -7.75
C GLU A 92 14.14 -12.14 -7.90
N LEU A 93 13.26 -11.66 -8.79
CA LEU A 93 11.96 -12.31 -9.08
C LEU A 93 12.06 -13.39 -10.17
N ASN A 94 13.26 -13.58 -10.75
CA ASN A 94 13.51 -14.51 -11.87
C ASN A 94 12.53 -14.31 -13.04
N ILE A 95 12.23 -13.06 -13.37
CA ILE A 95 11.32 -12.69 -14.46
C ILE A 95 12.13 -12.57 -15.76
N VAL A 96 11.62 -13.12 -16.86
CA VAL A 96 12.20 -12.88 -18.19
C VAL A 96 11.56 -11.62 -18.77
N GLU A 97 12.33 -10.54 -18.90
CA GLU A 97 11.90 -9.35 -19.62
C GLU A 97 12.20 -9.45 -21.12
N ASP A 98 11.20 -9.15 -21.94
CA ASP A 98 11.37 -8.87 -23.36
C ASP A 98 11.63 -7.35 -23.54
N PRO A 99 12.42 -6.89 -24.53
CA PRO A 99 12.59 -5.46 -24.82
C PRO A 99 11.28 -4.67 -24.93
N ASN A 100 10.17 -5.29 -25.33
CA ASN A 100 8.86 -4.63 -25.37
C ASN A 100 8.23 -4.45 -23.97
N SER A 101 8.59 -5.31 -23.00
CA SER A 101 8.08 -5.32 -21.61
C SER A 101 8.64 -4.19 -20.75
N ARG A 102 9.78 -3.59 -21.14
CA ARG A 102 10.42 -2.48 -20.41
C ARG A 102 9.59 -1.20 -20.36
N SER A 103 8.60 -1.09 -21.25
CA SER A 103 7.71 0.07 -21.34
C SER A 103 6.58 0.07 -20.29
N VAL A 104 6.37 -1.05 -19.59
CA VAL A 104 5.31 -1.24 -18.61
C VAL A 104 5.89 -1.73 -17.27
N PRO A 105 5.21 -1.53 -16.12
CA PRO A 105 5.66 -2.06 -14.84
C PRO A 105 5.75 -3.59 -14.84
N LEU A 106 6.67 -4.13 -14.06
CA LEU A 106 6.89 -5.58 -13.92
C LEU A 106 5.62 -6.31 -13.50
N LEU A 107 4.78 -5.67 -12.68
CA LEU A 107 3.52 -6.21 -12.20
C LEU A 107 2.56 -6.56 -13.36
N TYR A 108 2.56 -5.81 -14.46
CA TYR A 108 1.78 -6.17 -15.65
C TYR A 108 2.33 -7.42 -16.34
N GLY A 109 3.65 -7.56 -16.40
CA GLY A 109 4.31 -8.75 -16.94
C GLY A 109 3.98 -10.01 -16.13
N ILE A 110 4.04 -9.92 -14.80
CA ILE A 110 3.69 -11.03 -13.88
C ILE A 110 2.23 -11.45 -14.08
N ILE A 111 1.30 -10.50 -14.09
CA ILE A 111 -0.13 -10.81 -14.32
C ILE A 111 -0.33 -11.44 -15.69
N ASN A 112 0.31 -10.91 -16.73
CA ASN A 112 0.19 -11.45 -18.08
C ASN A 112 0.68 -12.90 -18.16
N GLN A 113 1.81 -13.22 -17.51
CA GLN A 113 2.32 -14.59 -17.40
C GLN A 113 1.37 -15.51 -16.63
N LEU A 114 0.79 -15.05 -15.52
CA LEU A 114 -0.15 -15.86 -14.73
C LEU A 114 -1.48 -16.10 -15.45
N LEU A 115 -1.96 -15.13 -16.24
CA LEU A 115 -3.23 -15.25 -16.98
C LEU A 115 -3.10 -16.08 -18.27
N HIS A 116 -1.94 -16.05 -18.93
CA HIS A 116 -1.70 -16.75 -20.21
C HIS A 116 -0.82 -18.01 -20.07
N GLY A 117 -0.27 -18.26 -18.88
CA GLY A 117 0.66 -19.36 -18.58
C GLY A 117 0.06 -20.76 -18.57
N ASN A 118 -1.17 -20.92 -19.05
CA ASN A 118 -1.77 -22.26 -19.25
C ASN A 118 -1.42 -22.87 -20.61
N GLU A 119 -0.82 -22.12 -21.55
CA GLU A 119 -0.58 -22.65 -22.90
C GLU A 119 0.85 -23.13 -23.14
N GLU A 120 1.90 -22.62 -22.49
CA GLU A 120 3.24 -23.25 -22.57
C GLU A 120 4.27 -22.67 -21.58
N LYS A 121 5.00 -23.57 -20.91
CA LYS A 121 6.16 -23.38 -20.01
C LYS A 121 5.86 -23.20 -18.51
N VAL A 122 5.76 -24.37 -17.88
CA VAL A 122 6.26 -24.66 -16.54
C VAL A 122 7.59 -23.92 -16.26
N CYS A 123 7.57 -22.90 -15.42
CA CYS A 123 8.69 -22.59 -14.55
C CYS A 123 8.28 -22.99 -13.14
N ASN A 124 8.87 -24.09 -12.69
CA ASN A 124 8.61 -24.71 -11.40
C ASN A 124 9.07 -23.81 -10.26
N THR A 125 8.47 -24.10 -9.09
CA THR A 125 8.85 -23.70 -7.73
C THR A 125 8.53 -22.27 -7.31
N PHE A 126 7.27 -22.07 -6.89
CA PHE A 126 7.03 -21.23 -5.71
C PHE A 126 7.74 -21.89 -4.52
N PRO A 127 8.65 -21.22 -3.79
CA PRO A 127 9.05 -21.69 -2.48
C PRO A 127 7.82 -21.64 -1.57
N ARG A 128 7.46 -22.80 -1.04
CA ARG A 128 6.44 -22.97 0.00
C ARG A 128 6.77 -21.98 1.13
N ALA A 129 5.89 -20.99 1.32
CA ALA A 129 6.01 -20.01 2.39
C ALA A 129 6.33 -20.70 3.73
N PRO A 130 7.29 -20.19 4.53
CA PRO A 130 7.40 -20.63 5.90
C PRO A 130 6.10 -20.25 6.60
N SER A 131 5.47 -21.25 7.19
CA SER A 131 4.21 -21.10 7.91
C SER A 131 4.44 -20.11 9.05
N LEU A 132 4.02 -18.86 8.87
CA LEU A 132 3.91 -17.93 9.99
C LEU A 132 2.88 -18.51 10.95
N GLN A 133 3.36 -19.22 11.96
CA GLN A 133 2.57 -19.60 13.11
C GLN A 133 2.14 -18.32 13.81
N VAL A 134 0.90 -17.90 13.54
CA VAL A 134 0.18 -16.98 14.42
C VAL A 134 0.09 -17.67 15.77
N SER A 135 0.96 -17.27 16.69
CA SER A 135 0.90 -17.64 18.10
C SER A 135 -0.35 -16.99 18.71
N ASN A 136 -1.47 -17.71 18.66
CA ASN A 136 -2.65 -17.39 19.46
C ASN A 136 -2.34 -17.63 20.94
N GLN A 137 -1.87 -16.60 21.65
CA GLN A 137 -2.00 -16.56 23.10
C GLN A 137 -3.41 -16.07 23.47
N PRO A 138 -4.14 -16.79 24.34
CA PRO A 138 -5.45 -16.35 24.81
C PRO A 138 -5.27 -15.21 25.81
N THR A 139 -5.62 -13.98 25.43
CA THR A 139 -5.73 -12.88 26.39
C THR A 139 -6.89 -13.17 27.32
N LYS A 140 -6.58 -13.32 28.62
CA LYS A 140 -7.58 -13.53 29.66
C LYS A 140 -8.40 -12.25 29.83
N GLY A 141 -9.68 -12.36 29.47
CA GLY A 141 -10.84 -11.66 30.05
C GLY A 141 -10.69 -10.19 30.43
N VAL A 142 -11.16 -9.31 29.56
CA VAL A 142 -11.70 -8.00 29.97
C VAL A 142 -13.21 -8.02 29.70
N LYS A 143 -14.00 -8.18 30.76
CA LYS A 143 -15.46 -8.05 30.72
C LYS A 143 -15.81 -6.56 30.61
N TRP A 144 -16.31 -6.14 29.46
CA TRP A 144 -16.96 -4.83 29.33
C TRP A 144 -18.44 -5.00 29.71
N ALA A 145 -18.86 -4.32 30.78
CA ALA A 145 -20.28 -4.22 31.14
C ALA A 145 -20.95 -3.13 30.27
N PRO A 146 -22.15 -3.35 29.71
CA PRO A 146 -22.85 -2.31 28.98
C PRO A 146 -23.50 -1.35 29.98
N LEU A 147 -23.22 -0.05 29.85
CA LEU A 147 -23.99 1.00 30.53
C LEU A 147 -25.44 0.91 30.03
N ARG A 148 -26.33 0.48 30.92
CA ARG A 148 -27.77 0.56 30.77
C ARG A 148 -28.18 2.03 30.85
N SER A 149 -28.66 2.59 29.74
CA SER A 149 -29.52 3.77 29.77
C SER A 149 -30.81 3.39 30.51
N GLN A 150 -31.12 4.10 31.59
CA GLN A 150 -32.47 4.23 32.10
C GLN A 150 -32.80 5.71 32.16
N ASP A 151 -33.87 6.05 31.47
CA ASP A 151 -34.54 7.34 31.53
C ASP A 151 -35.08 7.63 32.93
N ALA A 152 -34.93 8.88 33.37
CA ALA A 152 -35.89 9.65 34.19
C ALA A 152 -35.55 11.14 34.10
#